data_AF-A0A1C7P4K0-F1
#
_entry.id   AF-A0A1C7P4K0-F1
#
_cell.length_a   1.000
_cell.length_b   1.000
_cell.length_c   1.000
_cell.angle_alpha   90.00
_cell.angle_beta   90.00
_cell.angle_gamma   90.00
#
_symmetry.space_group_name_H-M   'P 1'
#
loop_
_entity.id
_entity.type
_entity.pdbx_description
1 polymer ?
#
loop_
_entity_poly.entity_id
_entity_poly.type
_entity_poly.pdbx_seq_one_letter_code
_entity_poly.pdbx_strand_id
1 'polypeptide(L)'
;MNTQTAPSPQFYLTAPATCPYLPQEMERKVFTHMVGERAPELNDLLTQGGFRRSQNIAYRPACESCRACISVRIVAGEFSPTRSMRRILALNSDVVSTEYPAEPSSEQYSLFRRYLDHRHQKGGMSDMSVLDYAMMVEDTHVNTKIIEYRLKVEGDGIGAAKGPLISAALTDKMGDGLSMVYSYFDPELSDRSLGTFMILDHIRKVRDRGLPHVYLGYWVKGSRKMDYKTKFLPQEHLMAQGWERYTGEGTVTESD
;
A
#
# COMPACT_ATOMS: atom_id res chain seq x y z
N MET A 1 23.47 -33.75 -7.22
CA MET A 1 23.51 -32.93 -5.99
C MET A 1 24.35 -31.69 -6.29
N ASN A 2 23.70 -30.54 -6.43
CA ASN A 2 24.32 -29.22 -6.34
C ASN A 2 23.23 -28.28 -5.83
N THR A 3 22.97 -28.36 -4.53
CA THR A 3 22.23 -27.36 -3.78
C THR A 3 23.10 -26.09 -3.76
N GLN A 4 22.98 -25.28 -4.80
CA GLN A 4 23.46 -23.90 -4.73
C GLN A 4 22.62 -23.20 -3.67
N THR A 5 23.20 -23.02 -2.48
CA THR A 5 22.74 -22.08 -1.48
C THR A 5 22.61 -20.73 -2.18
N ALA A 6 21.38 -20.28 -2.43
CA ALA A 6 21.18 -18.97 -3.03
C ALA A 6 21.89 -17.92 -2.16
N PRO A 7 22.62 -16.95 -2.76
CA PRO A 7 23.31 -15.94 -1.98
C PRO A 7 22.30 -15.19 -1.10
N SER A 8 22.61 -15.04 0.18
CA SER A 8 21.81 -14.23 1.10
C SER A 8 21.60 -12.82 0.53
N PRO A 9 20.41 -12.21 0.72
CA PRO A 9 20.15 -10.88 0.18
C PRO A 9 21.16 -9.87 0.72
N GLN A 10 21.76 -9.10 -0.18
CA GLN A 10 22.67 -8.01 0.19
C GLN A 10 21.84 -6.78 0.55
N PHE A 11 22.18 -6.14 1.68
CA PHE A 11 21.52 -4.93 2.14
C PHE A 11 22.45 -3.73 1.95
N TYR A 12 21.89 -2.66 1.40
CA TYR A 12 22.55 -1.39 1.16
C TYR A 12 21.88 -0.30 1.99
N LEU A 13 22.60 0.78 2.27
CA LEU A 13 22.11 1.90 3.07
C LEU A 13 22.25 3.20 2.27
N THR A 14 21.17 3.96 2.16
CA THR A 14 21.20 5.25 1.46
C THR A 14 22.00 6.30 2.23
N ALA A 15 22.48 7.31 1.50
CA ALA A 15 22.92 8.56 2.11
C ALA A 15 21.74 9.25 2.82
N PRO A 16 22.00 10.06 3.87
CA PRO A 16 20.97 10.87 4.50
C PRO A 16 20.32 11.87 3.54
N ALA A 17 19.00 12.02 3.62
CA ALA A 17 18.22 13.02 2.90
C ALA A 17 17.14 13.62 3.81
N THR A 18 16.54 14.76 3.43
CA THR A 18 15.43 15.34 4.21
C THR A 18 14.24 14.37 4.26
N CYS A 19 13.67 14.14 5.44
CA CYS A 19 12.52 13.27 5.59
C CYS A 19 11.28 13.87 4.89
N PRO A 20 10.57 13.10 4.03
CA PRO A 20 9.40 13.58 3.31
C PRO A 20 8.15 13.73 4.19
N TYR A 21 8.17 13.17 5.41
CA TYR A 21 7.03 13.17 6.33
C TYR A 21 7.18 14.15 7.50
N LEU A 22 8.41 14.31 8.00
CA LEU A 22 8.74 15.11 9.18
C LEU A 22 9.87 16.08 8.78
N PRO A 23 9.57 17.35 8.45
CA PRO A 23 10.55 18.27 7.85
C PRO A 23 11.81 18.54 8.68
N GLN A 24 11.77 18.31 9.99
CA GLN A 24 12.90 18.51 10.92
C GLN A 24 13.77 17.24 11.08
N GLU A 25 13.40 16.13 10.44
CA GLU A 25 14.11 14.86 10.54
C GLU A 25 14.87 14.55 9.26
N MET A 26 15.93 13.76 9.39
CA MET A 26 16.64 13.16 8.26
C MET A 26 16.19 11.71 8.06
N GLU A 27 16.01 11.31 6.80
CA GLU A 27 15.74 9.93 6.43
C GLU A 27 16.96 9.20 5.89
N ARG A 28 17.05 7.92 6.23
CA ARG A 28 17.89 6.92 5.57
C ARG A 28 17.08 5.66 5.37
N LYS A 29 17.42 4.86 4.37
CA LYS A 29 16.74 3.60 4.07
C LYS A 29 17.77 2.49 3.93
N VAL A 30 17.52 1.38 4.60
CA VAL A 30 18.16 0.11 4.23
C VAL A 30 17.32 -0.51 3.11
N PHE A 31 17.96 -1.03 2.07
CA PHE A 31 17.25 -1.64 0.94
C PHE A 31 17.98 -2.86 0.38
N THR A 32 17.24 -3.70 -0.33
CA THR A 32 17.75 -4.87 -1.05
C THR A 32 16.97 -5.07 -2.34
N HIS A 33 17.57 -5.77 -3.31
CA HIS A 33 16.92 -6.12 -4.57
C HIS A 33 16.17 -7.46 -4.43
N MET A 34 14.98 -7.52 -5.00
CA MET A 34 14.13 -8.71 -5.09
C MET A 34 13.98 -9.10 -6.56
N VAL A 35 14.80 -10.05 -6.99
CA VAL A 35 14.90 -10.47 -8.39
C VAL A 35 14.83 -12.00 -8.48
N GLY A 36 14.26 -12.51 -9.56
CA GLY A 36 14.17 -13.93 -9.85
C GLY A 36 13.02 -14.64 -9.14
N GLU A 37 12.98 -15.96 -9.28
CA GLU A 37 11.83 -16.81 -8.91
C GLU A 37 11.50 -16.80 -7.42
N ARG A 38 12.48 -16.50 -6.56
CA ARG A 38 12.31 -16.43 -5.09
C ARG A 38 11.87 -15.06 -4.58
N ALA A 39 11.71 -14.07 -5.46
CA ALA A 39 11.28 -12.73 -5.08
C ALA A 39 9.93 -12.71 -4.31
N PRO A 40 8.90 -13.53 -4.66
CA PRO A 40 7.67 -13.57 -3.87
C PRO A 40 7.88 -14.00 -2.42
N GLU A 41 8.63 -15.09 -2.19
CA GLU A 41 8.95 -15.58 -0.83
C GLU A 41 9.76 -14.55 -0.04
N LEU A 42 10.74 -13.92 -0.70
CA LEU A 42 11.56 -12.89 -0.08
C LEU A 42 10.72 -11.65 0.28
N ASN A 43 9.78 -11.26 -0.58
CA ASN A 43 8.87 -10.15 -0.31
C ASN A 43 7.98 -10.43 0.92
N ASP A 44 7.46 -11.64 1.05
CA ASP A 44 6.68 -12.05 2.22
C ASP A 44 7.53 -11.92 3.50
N LEU A 45 8.73 -12.50 3.51
CA LEU A 45 9.65 -12.43 4.65
C LEU A 45 10.05 -11.00 5.02
N LEU A 46 10.42 -10.18 4.03
CA LEU A 46 10.83 -8.80 4.25
C LEU A 46 9.67 -7.93 4.73
N THR A 47 8.46 -8.15 4.22
CA THR A 47 7.25 -7.42 4.65
C THR A 47 6.92 -7.71 6.12
N GLN A 48 7.08 -8.96 6.58
CA GLN A 48 6.99 -9.30 8.01
C GLN A 48 8.04 -8.56 8.84
N GLY A 49 9.25 -8.38 8.31
CA GLY A 49 10.34 -7.61 8.92
C GLY A 49 10.20 -6.08 8.79
N GLY A 50 9.05 -5.61 8.31
CA GLY A 50 8.71 -4.21 8.20
C GLY A 50 9.26 -3.51 6.98
N PHE A 51 9.75 -4.22 5.97
CA PHE A 51 10.11 -3.62 4.69
C PHE A 51 8.85 -3.30 3.88
N ARG A 52 8.98 -2.33 2.98
CA ARG A 52 8.00 -2.04 1.92
C ARG A 52 8.68 -2.18 0.56
N ARG A 53 7.87 -2.42 -0.46
CA ARG A 53 8.35 -2.57 -1.84
C ARG A 53 8.15 -1.29 -2.67
N SER A 54 9.05 -1.08 -3.60
CA SER A 54 8.89 -0.19 -4.77
C SER A 54 9.60 -0.87 -5.94
N GLN A 55 8.88 -1.20 -7.02
CA GLN A 55 9.43 -1.99 -8.14
C GLN A 55 10.11 -3.27 -7.64
N ASN A 56 11.33 -3.56 -8.09
CA ASN A 56 12.14 -4.70 -7.66
C ASN A 56 12.96 -4.45 -6.38
N ILE A 57 12.71 -3.38 -5.62
CA ILE A 57 13.44 -3.05 -4.38
C ILE A 57 12.52 -3.18 -3.16
N ALA A 58 13.02 -3.81 -2.11
CA ALA A 58 12.44 -3.73 -0.76
C ALA A 58 13.27 -2.77 0.10
N TYR A 59 12.61 -1.90 0.86
CA TYR A 59 13.26 -0.91 1.71
C TYR A 59 12.61 -0.78 3.08
N ARG A 60 13.40 -0.43 4.10
CA ARG A 60 12.96 -0.08 5.44
C ARG A 60 13.64 1.21 5.93
N PRO A 61 12.92 2.13 6.59
CA PRO A 61 13.54 3.25 7.29
C PRO A 61 14.64 2.78 8.25
N ALA A 62 15.77 3.47 8.20
CA ALA A 62 16.95 3.23 9.02
C ALA A 62 17.53 4.57 9.49
N CYS A 63 16.65 5.50 9.87
CA CYS A 63 17.03 6.83 10.35
C CYS A 63 17.85 6.73 11.64
N GLU A 64 18.80 7.65 11.84
CA GLU A 64 19.71 7.61 12.99
C GLU A 64 19.03 8.07 14.28
N SER A 65 18.25 9.15 14.21
CA SER A 65 17.61 9.82 15.37
C SER A 65 16.11 9.56 15.50
N CYS A 66 15.48 8.88 14.53
CA CYS A 66 14.01 8.82 14.43
C CYS A 66 13.49 7.39 14.23
N ARG A 67 12.41 7.06 14.93
CA ARG A 67 11.70 5.76 14.84
C ARG A 67 10.20 5.94 14.57
N ALA A 68 9.80 7.06 13.96
CA ALA A 68 8.40 7.42 13.79
C ALA A 68 7.65 6.58 12.74
N CYS A 69 8.37 5.97 11.78
CA CYS A 69 7.80 5.12 10.73
C CYS A 69 7.55 3.70 11.27
N ILE A 70 6.28 3.32 11.42
CA ILE A 70 5.84 2.03 11.95
C ILE A 70 5.08 1.29 10.87
N SER A 71 5.48 0.06 10.56
CA SER A 71 4.74 -0.79 9.62
C SER A 71 3.43 -1.22 10.27
N VAL A 72 2.31 -1.08 9.55
CA VAL A 72 0.98 -1.41 10.07
C VAL A 72 0.23 -2.36 9.13
N ARG A 73 -0.52 -3.28 9.74
CA ARG A 73 -1.42 -4.20 9.05
C ARG A 73 -2.76 -4.32 9.76
N ILE A 74 -3.84 -4.35 9.00
CA ILE A 74 -5.20 -4.54 9.53
C ILE A 74 -5.41 -6.04 9.80
N VAL A 75 -6.05 -6.38 10.90
CA VAL A 75 -6.50 -7.76 11.19
C VAL A 75 -7.88 -7.94 10.56
N ALA A 76 -7.90 -8.48 9.34
CA ALA A 76 -9.06 -8.45 8.47
C ALA A 76 -10.23 -9.30 9.00
N GLY A 77 -9.94 -10.46 9.61
CA GLY A 77 -10.96 -11.36 10.15
C GLY A 77 -11.80 -10.75 11.29
N GLU A 78 -11.23 -9.80 12.03
CA GLU A 78 -11.90 -9.12 13.15
C GLU A 78 -12.42 -7.72 12.77
N PHE A 79 -12.19 -7.29 11.53
CA PHE A 79 -12.54 -5.94 11.11
C PHE A 79 -14.05 -5.73 11.02
N SER A 80 -14.53 -4.70 11.72
CA SER A 80 -15.91 -4.25 11.67
C SER A 80 -15.99 -2.78 11.21
N PRO A 81 -16.63 -2.49 10.06
CA PRO A 81 -16.76 -1.13 9.56
C PRO A 81 -17.52 -0.21 10.53
N THR A 82 -16.97 0.98 10.77
CA THR A 82 -17.66 2.03 11.54
C THR A 82 -18.89 2.56 10.79
N ARG A 83 -19.72 3.39 11.43
CA ARG A 83 -20.89 4.02 10.78
C ARG A 83 -20.49 4.83 9.54
N SER A 84 -19.39 5.57 9.59
CA SER A 84 -18.91 6.34 8.43
C SER A 84 -18.40 5.43 7.31
N MET A 85 -17.68 4.36 7.64
CA MET A 85 -17.23 3.36 6.65
C MET A 85 -18.42 2.65 5.98
N ARG A 86 -19.48 2.31 6.72
CA ARG A 86 -20.72 1.77 6.14
C ARG A 86 -21.39 2.74 5.17
N ARG A 87 -21.41 4.04 5.50
CA ARG A 87 -21.91 5.09 4.58
C ARG A 87 -21.06 5.16 3.31
N ILE A 88 -19.73 5.06 3.43
CA ILE A 88 -18.81 5.06 2.28
C ILE A 88 -19.04 3.83 1.39
N LEU A 89 -19.25 2.64 1.97
CA LEU A 89 -19.60 1.44 1.22
C LEU A 89 -20.93 1.62 0.47
N ALA A 90 -21.95 2.16 1.13
CA ALA A 90 -23.25 2.42 0.50
C ALA A 90 -23.16 3.45 -0.63
N LEU A 91 -22.37 4.51 -0.45
CA LEU A 91 -22.14 5.54 -1.48
C LEU A 91 -21.44 5.00 -2.73
N ASN A 92 -20.70 3.90 -2.61
CA ASN A 92 -19.93 3.29 -3.68
C ASN A 92 -20.50 1.92 -4.12
N SER A 93 -21.79 1.66 -3.90
CA SER A 93 -22.43 0.40 -4.30
C SER A 93 -22.52 0.18 -5.83
N ASP A 94 -22.39 1.27 -6.57
CA ASP A 94 -22.29 1.37 -8.03
C ASP A 94 -20.85 1.14 -8.55
N VAL A 95 -19.87 0.89 -7.68
CA VAL A 95 -18.48 0.65 -8.07
C VAL A 95 -18.19 -0.85 -8.15
N VAL A 96 -17.56 -1.30 -9.23
CA VAL A 96 -17.06 -2.67 -9.40
C VAL A 96 -15.54 -2.68 -9.31
N SER A 97 -15.01 -3.53 -8.43
CA SER A 97 -13.57 -3.81 -8.32
C SER A 97 -13.21 -5.04 -9.16
N THR A 98 -12.27 -4.93 -10.10
CA THR A 98 -11.77 -6.05 -10.91
C THR A 98 -10.26 -6.17 -10.77
N GLU A 99 -9.74 -7.40 -10.62
CA GLU A 99 -8.31 -7.66 -10.52
C GLU A 99 -7.75 -8.06 -11.88
N TYR A 100 -6.70 -7.36 -12.32
CA TYR A 100 -5.98 -7.62 -13.55
C TYR A 100 -4.53 -8.01 -13.27
N PRO A 101 -3.83 -8.68 -14.22
CA PRO A 101 -2.38 -8.71 -14.25
C PRO A 101 -1.79 -7.30 -14.09
N ALA A 102 -0.55 -7.20 -13.61
CA ALA A 102 0.13 -5.92 -13.46
C ALA A 102 0.59 -5.39 -14.84
N GLU A 103 -0.38 -5.00 -15.65
CA GLU A 103 -0.23 -4.45 -16.99
C GLU A 103 -0.75 -2.99 -16.99
N PRO A 104 0.06 -2.03 -17.43
CA PRO A 104 -0.24 -0.62 -17.44
C PRO A 104 -1.14 -0.30 -18.62
N SER A 105 -2.02 0.66 -18.44
CA SER A 105 -2.84 1.20 -19.52
C SER A 105 -2.76 2.73 -19.58
N SER A 106 -3.08 3.28 -20.75
CA SER A 106 -3.16 4.74 -20.94
C SER A 106 -4.24 5.39 -20.08
N GLU A 107 -5.37 4.72 -19.87
CA GLU A 107 -6.45 5.19 -18.98
C GLU A 107 -5.97 5.25 -17.52
N GLN A 108 -5.29 4.21 -17.05
CA GLN A 108 -4.72 4.17 -15.71
C GLN A 108 -3.68 5.28 -15.50
N TYR A 109 -2.76 5.49 -16.47
CA TYR A 109 -1.79 6.58 -16.42
C TYR A 109 -2.45 7.96 -16.40
N SER A 110 -3.50 8.16 -17.19
CA SER A 110 -4.23 9.42 -17.23
C SER A 110 -4.84 9.74 -15.87
N LEU A 111 -5.47 8.76 -15.21
CA LEU A 111 -6.00 8.90 -13.86
C LEU A 111 -4.89 9.16 -12.83
N PHE A 112 -3.78 8.42 -12.92
CA PHE A 112 -2.61 8.59 -12.07
C PHE A 112 -2.04 10.01 -12.16
N ARG A 113 -1.91 10.55 -13.37
CA ARG A 113 -1.46 11.92 -13.62
C ARG A 113 -2.36 12.94 -12.95
N ARG A 114 -3.68 12.86 -13.16
CA ARG A 114 -4.68 13.73 -12.50
C ARG A 114 -4.55 13.68 -10.98
N TYR A 115 -4.39 12.49 -10.42
CA TYR A 115 -4.21 12.30 -8.97
C TYR A 115 -2.94 13.01 -8.46
N LEU A 116 -1.81 12.86 -9.15
CA LEU A 116 -0.55 13.48 -8.77
C LEU A 116 -0.61 15.01 -8.86
N ASP A 117 -1.20 15.57 -9.92
CA ASP A 117 -1.34 17.02 -10.11
C ASP A 117 -2.18 17.67 -9.01
N HIS A 118 -3.17 16.94 -8.48
CA HIS A 118 -4.00 17.43 -7.38
C HIS A 118 -3.31 17.27 -6.02
N ARG A 119 -2.73 16.10 -5.73
CA ARG A 119 -2.31 15.71 -4.37
C ARG A 119 -0.80 15.89 -4.12
N HIS A 120 0.01 15.97 -5.17
CA HIS A 120 1.48 15.90 -5.13
C HIS A 120 2.18 16.99 -5.95
N GLN A 121 1.67 18.22 -5.93
CA GLN A 121 2.25 19.37 -6.67
C GLN A 121 3.72 19.71 -6.38
N LYS A 122 4.33 19.15 -5.33
CA LYS A 122 5.71 19.46 -4.88
C LYS A 122 6.48 18.23 -4.39
N GLY A 123 6.38 17.08 -5.06
CA GLY A 123 7.11 15.86 -4.65
C GLY A 123 7.67 15.10 -5.85
N GLY A 124 8.74 14.32 -5.67
CA GLY A 124 9.47 13.67 -6.77
C GLY A 124 8.67 12.74 -7.69
N MET A 125 7.42 12.38 -7.33
CA MET A 125 6.51 11.66 -8.24
C MET A 125 5.79 12.57 -9.24
N SER A 126 5.79 13.90 -9.06
CA SER A 126 5.10 14.86 -9.95
C SER A 126 5.66 14.88 -11.36
N ASP A 127 6.85 14.32 -11.59
CA ASP A 127 7.52 14.38 -12.88
C ASP A 127 7.57 12.99 -13.55
N MET A 128 6.85 12.00 -13.01
CA MET A 128 6.80 10.65 -13.58
C MET A 128 6.17 10.68 -14.98
N SER A 129 6.93 10.16 -15.94
CA SER A 129 6.50 9.93 -17.30
C SER A 129 5.62 8.67 -17.41
N VAL A 130 5.02 8.47 -18.59
CA VAL A 130 4.30 7.23 -18.91
C VAL A 130 5.19 5.99 -18.79
N LEU A 131 6.49 6.12 -19.12
CA LEU A 131 7.45 5.02 -18.99
C LEU A 131 7.75 4.71 -17.52
N ASP A 132 7.88 5.74 -16.67
CA ASP A 132 8.08 5.54 -15.23
C ASP A 132 6.87 4.87 -14.59
N TYR A 133 5.67 5.25 -15.03
CA TYR A 133 4.43 4.59 -14.61
C TYR A 133 4.38 3.13 -15.06
N ALA A 134 4.70 2.85 -16.34
CA ALA A 134 4.73 1.49 -16.85
C ALA A 134 5.71 0.61 -16.07
N MET A 135 6.93 1.11 -15.82
CA MET A 135 7.92 0.41 -14.98
C MET A 135 7.42 0.19 -13.55
N MET A 136 6.74 1.17 -12.94
CA MET A 136 6.16 1.00 -11.59
C MET A 136 5.15 -0.16 -11.54
N VAL A 137 4.38 -0.37 -12.61
CA VAL A 137 3.36 -1.42 -12.70
C VAL A 137 3.96 -2.77 -13.09
N GLU A 138 4.77 -2.82 -14.15
CA GLU A 138 5.23 -4.07 -14.78
C GLU A 138 6.53 -4.62 -14.21
N ASP A 139 7.46 -3.77 -13.72
CA ASP A 139 8.78 -4.23 -13.26
C ASP A 139 8.67 -4.83 -11.85
N THR A 140 8.12 -6.05 -11.82
CA THR A 140 7.83 -6.80 -10.61
C THR A 140 8.16 -8.28 -10.79
N HIS A 141 9.00 -8.80 -9.90
CA HIS A 141 9.26 -10.23 -9.76
C HIS A 141 8.38 -10.89 -8.68
N VAL A 142 7.52 -10.10 -8.03
CA VAL A 142 6.55 -10.58 -7.02
C VAL A 142 5.15 -10.71 -7.64
N ASN A 143 4.24 -11.40 -6.95
CA ASN A 143 2.85 -11.59 -7.40
C ASN A 143 2.02 -10.30 -7.25
N THR A 144 2.27 -9.36 -8.16
CA THR A 144 1.57 -8.07 -8.23
C THR A 144 0.33 -8.18 -9.09
N LYS A 145 -0.74 -7.50 -8.66
CA LYS A 145 -1.95 -7.25 -9.44
C LYS A 145 -2.28 -5.77 -9.41
N ILE A 146 -2.98 -5.30 -10.43
CA ILE A 146 -3.67 -4.01 -10.37
C ILE A 146 -5.15 -4.26 -10.18
N ILE A 147 -5.73 -3.62 -9.18
CA ILE A 147 -7.18 -3.64 -8.94
C ILE A 147 -7.75 -2.35 -9.51
N GLU A 148 -8.59 -2.47 -10.52
CA GLU A 148 -9.31 -1.35 -11.11
C GLU A 148 -10.70 -1.23 -10.48
N TYR A 149 -11.11 0.01 -10.22
CA TYR A 149 -12.44 0.33 -9.69
C TYR A 149 -13.18 1.20 -10.71
N ARG A 150 -14.26 0.66 -11.26
CA ARG A 150 -15.04 1.28 -12.33
C ARG A 150 -16.47 1.51 -11.90
N LEU A 151 -17.06 2.62 -12.34
CA LEU A 151 -18.51 2.83 -12.17
C LEU A 151 -19.27 1.85 -13.06
N LYS A 152 -20.37 1.31 -12.56
CA LYS A 152 -21.33 0.59 -13.38
C LYS A 152 -22.01 1.57 -14.34
N VAL A 153 -22.15 1.15 -15.58
CA VAL A 153 -23.00 1.82 -16.57
C VAL A 153 -24.17 0.92 -16.96
N GLU A 154 -25.22 1.52 -17.51
CA GLU A 154 -26.35 0.74 -18.03
C GLU A 154 -25.85 -0.27 -19.09
N GLY A 155 -26.30 -1.52 -18.96
CA GLY A 155 -25.83 -2.62 -19.81
C GLY A 155 -24.61 -3.36 -19.28
N ASP A 156 -23.97 -2.90 -18.19
CA ASP A 156 -23.02 -3.73 -17.46
C ASP A 156 -23.75 -4.94 -16.85
N GLY A 157 -23.31 -6.15 -17.21
CA GLY A 157 -23.79 -7.39 -16.61
C GLY A 157 -23.17 -7.65 -15.23
N ILE A 158 -23.10 -8.92 -14.84
CA ILE A 158 -22.51 -9.34 -13.55
C ILE A 158 -20.96 -9.38 -13.62
N GLY A 159 -20.37 -9.09 -14.79
CA GLY A 159 -18.93 -9.16 -15.03
C GLY A 159 -18.15 -7.87 -14.70
N ALA A 160 -16.98 -7.72 -15.33
CA ALA A 160 -16.19 -6.49 -15.23
C ALA A 160 -16.98 -5.31 -15.80
N ALA A 161 -17.10 -4.23 -15.02
CA ALA A 161 -17.75 -3.00 -15.45
C ALA A 161 -16.96 -2.34 -16.57
N LYS A 162 -17.67 -1.80 -17.56
CA LYS A 162 -17.07 -1.07 -18.70
C LYS A 162 -17.09 0.44 -18.52
N GLY A 163 -17.71 0.93 -17.43
CA GLY A 163 -17.73 2.34 -17.13
C GLY A 163 -16.36 2.94 -16.79
N PRO A 164 -16.33 4.24 -16.51
CA PRO A 164 -15.08 4.99 -16.31
C PRO A 164 -14.27 4.44 -15.13
N LEU A 165 -12.95 4.36 -15.31
CA LEU A 165 -12.01 4.07 -14.24
C LEU A 165 -11.92 5.26 -13.28
N ILE A 166 -12.29 5.03 -12.01
CA ILE A 166 -12.32 6.09 -10.98
C ILE A 166 -11.23 5.93 -9.92
N SER A 167 -10.70 4.72 -9.74
CA SER A 167 -9.54 4.48 -8.87
C SER A 167 -8.84 3.19 -9.22
N ALA A 168 -7.58 3.07 -8.81
CA ALA A 168 -6.81 1.84 -8.96
C ALA A 168 -5.81 1.64 -7.82
N ALA A 169 -5.49 0.39 -7.54
CA ALA A 169 -4.54 -0.01 -6.51
C ALA A 169 -3.58 -1.09 -7.03
N LEU A 170 -2.28 -0.79 -6.99
CA LEU A 170 -1.23 -1.77 -7.19
C LEU A 170 -1.04 -2.55 -5.89
N THR A 171 -1.21 -3.87 -5.97
CA THR A 171 -1.38 -4.74 -4.82
C THR A 171 -0.55 -5.99 -4.95
N ASP A 172 0.24 -6.30 -3.92
CA ASP A 172 0.97 -7.57 -3.86
C ASP A 172 0.12 -8.62 -3.14
N LYS A 173 0.07 -9.82 -3.74
CA LYS A 173 -0.49 -11.01 -3.11
C LYS A 173 0.62 -11.71 -2.33
N MET A 174 0.41 -11.81 -1.02
CA MET A 174 1.35 -12.45 -0.08
C MET A 174 0.69 -13.68 0.54
N GLY A 175 1.49 -14.54 1.17
CA GLY A 175 1.01 -15.76 1.81
C GLY A 175 -0.01 -15.53 2.94
N ASP A 176 0.04 -14.37 3.60
CA ASP A 176 -0.82 -14.04 4.75
C ASP A 176 -1.71 -12.80 4.51
N GLY A 177 -1.78 -12.29 3.27
CA GLY A 177 -2.54 -11.06 3.05
C GLY A 177 -2.36 -10.38 1.70
N LEU A 178 -2.84 -9.14 1.65
CA LEU A 178 -2.63 -8.22 0.55
C LEU A 178 -1.82 -7.01 1.02
N SER A 179 -0.80 -6.62 0.26
CA SER A 179 -0.05 -5.38 0.50
C SER A 179 -0.43 -4.31 -0.50
N MET A 180 -0.97 -3.20 0.00
CA MET A 180 -1.30 -2.04 -0.83
C MET A 180 -0.02 -1.25 -1.10
N VAL A 181 0.61 -1.52 -2.25
CA VAL A 181 1.88 -0.91 -2.67
C VAL A 181 1.67 0.56 -3.00
N TYR A 182 0.71 0.81 -3.89
CA TYR A 182 0.37 2.16 -4.33
C TYR A 182 -1.11 2.24 -4.71
N SER A 183 -1.75 3.39 -4.50
CA SER A 183 -3.15 3.59 -4.87
C SER A 183 -3.40 5.03 -5.28
N TYR A 184 -4.25 5.23 -6.27
CA TYR A 184 -4.64 6.54 -6.78
C TYR A 184 -6.10 6.52 -7.20
N PHE A 185 -6.71 7.69 -7.25
CA PHE A 185 -8.14 7.84 -7.49
C PHE A 185 -8.45 9.19 -8.12
N ASP A 186 -9.66 9.32 -8.65
CA ASP A 186 -10.11 10.57 -9.27
C ASP A 186 -10.34 11.64 -8.19
N PRO A 187 -9.56 12.74 -8.18
CA PRO A 187 -9.70 13.79 -7.18
C PRO A 187 -11.04 14.55 -7.31
N GLU A 188 -11.69 14.54 -8.48
CA GLU A 188 -12.98 15.19 -8.69
C GLU A 188 -14.11 14.45 -7.96
N LEU A 189 -13.91 13.18 -7.63
CA LEU A 189 -14.85 12.33 -6.89
C LEU A 189 -14.55 12.27 -5.38
N SER A 190 -13.98 13.35 -4.82
CA SER A 190 -13.54 13.41 -3.42
C SER A 190 -14.64 13.08 -2.39
N ASP A 191 -15.89 13.47 -2.66
CA ASP A 191 -17.06 13.18 -1.81
C ASP A 191 -17.30 11.67 -1.61
N ARG A 192 -16.82 10.85 -2.54
CA ARG A 192 -16.97 9.38 -2.50
C ARG A 192 -15.98 8.70 -1.55
N SER A 193 -14.98 9.42 -1.06
CA SER A 193 -13.93 8.89 -0.17
C SER A 193 -13.24 7.64 -0.73
N LEU A 194 -12.88 7.66 -2.02
CA LEU A 194 -12.35 6.51 -2.77
C LEU A 194 -11.12 5.85 -2.12
N GLY A 195 -10.23 6.64 -1.50
CA GLY A 195 -9.10 6.07 -0.76
C GLY A 195 -9.51 5.18 0.42
N THR A 196 -10.56 5.56 1.16
CA THR A 196 -11.12 4.71 2.23
C THR A 196 -11.86 3.51 1.64
N PHE A 197 -12.63 3.73 0.57
CA PHE A 197 -13.36 2.66 -0.11
C PHE A 197 -12.42 1.55 -0.59
N MET A 198 -11.30 1.89 -1.24
CA MET A 198 -10.31 0.90 -1.69
C MET A 198 -9.78 0.06 -0.53
N ILE A 199 -9.45 0.67 0.62
CA ILE A 199 -8.98 -0.09 1.79
C ILE A 199 -10.08 -1.04 2.30
N LEU A 200 -11.33 -0.59 2.38
CA LEU A 200 -12.45 -1.43 2.80
C LEU A 200 -12.67 -2.61 1.84
N ASP A 201 -12.53 -2.39 0.53
CA ASP A 201 -12.62 -3.46 -0.46
C ASP A 201 -11.44 -4.45 -0.35
N HIS A 202 -10.22 -3.97 -0.06
CA HIS A 202 -9.08 -4.87 0.21
C HIS A 202 -9.30 -5.74 1.44
N ILE A 203 -9.88 -5.18 2.52
CA ILE A 203 -10.26 -5.96 3.71
C ILE A 203 -11.27 -7.05 3.34
N ARG A 204 -12.31 -6.70 2.56
CA ARG A 204 -13.27 -7.69 2.05
C ARG A 204 -12.57 -8.78 1.23
N LYS A 205 -11.72 -8.42 0.26
CA LYS A 205 -10.97 -9.37 -0.59
C LYS A 205 -10.05 -10.29 0.21
N VAL A 206 -9.40 -9.78 1.26
CA VAL A 206 -8.57 -10.58 2.18
C VAL A 206 -9.43 -11.57 2.95
N ARG A 207 -10.59 -11.13 3.48
CA ARG A 207 -11.54 -12.00 4.18
C ARG A 207 -12.13 -13.08 3.28
N ASP A 208 -12.51 -12.72 2.05
CA ASP A 208 -13.06 -13.66 1.06
C ASP A 208 -12.06 -14.76 0.69
N ARG A 209 -10.76 -14.50 0.87
CA ARG A 209 -9.66 -15.46 0.67
C ARG A 209 -9.25 -16.23 1.92
N GLY A 210 -9.87 -15.95 3.07
CA GLY A 210 -9.46 -16.52 4.35
C GLY A 210 -8.06 -16.06 4.80
N LEU A 211 -7.56 -14.94 4.30
CA LEU A 211 -6.26 -14.38 4.66
C LEU A 211 -6.41 -13.45 5.89
N PRO A 212 -5.39 -13.36 6.76
CA PRO A 212 -5.51 -12.59 8.00
C PRO A 212 -5.29 -11.08 7.83
N HIS A 213 -4.48 -10.62 6.86
CA HIS A 213 -3.94 -9.26 6.92
C HIS A 213 -4.11 -8.41 5.64
N VAL A 214 -4.33 -7.10 5.84
CA VAL A 214 -4.12 -6.07 4.81
C VAL A 214 -2.97 -5.17 5.27
N TYR A 215 -1.87 -5.13 4.53
CA TYR A 215 -0.72 -4.29 4.82
C TYR A 215 -0.90 -2.91 4.20
N LEU A 216 -0.93 -1.87 5.04
CA LEU A 216 -1.04 -0.47 4.62
C LEU A 216 0.32 0.25 4.60
N GLY A 217 1.39 -0.46 4.97
CA GLY A 217 2.74 0.10 5.01
C GLY A 217 3.02 0.96 6.22
N TYR A 218 3.81 2.02 6.06
CA TYR A 218 4.19 2.86 7.18
C TYR A 218 3.08 3.82 7.59
N TRP A 219 2.61 3.71 8.83
CA TRP A 219 2.10 4.86 9.56
C TRP A 219 3.29 5.65 10.09
N VAL A 220 3.20 6.99 10.08
CA VAL A 220 4.29 7.85 10.54
C VAL A 220 3.75 8.76 11.64
N LYS A 221 4.20 8.54 12.88
CA LYS A 221 3.79 9.35 14.04
C LYS A 221 4.13 10.82 13.78
N GLY A 222 3.14 11.69 13.89
CA GLY A 222 3.28 13.13 13.63
C GLY A 222 3.05 13.57 12.17
N SER A 223 2.77 12.63 11.25
CA SER A 223 2.47 12.97 9.86
C SER A 223 0.96 12.98 9.58
N ARG A 224 0.39 14.18 9.44
CA ARG A 224 -1.03 14.38 9.05
C ARG A 224 -1.44 13.61 7.80
N LYS A 225 -0.50 13.42 6.86
CA LYS A 225 -0.75 12.67 5.61
C LYS A 225 -0.96 11.17 5.85
N MET A 226 -0.45 10.63 6.96
CA MET A 226 -0.49 9.20 7.30
C MET A 226 -1.47 8.86 8.42
N ASP A 227 -2.00 9.85 9.14
CA ASP A 227 -2.93 9.66 10.27
C ASP A 227 -4.20 8.87 9.92
N TYR A 228 -4.60 8.82 8.65
CA TYR A 228 -5.79 8.06 8.27
C TYR A 228 -5.65 6.55 8.49
N LYS A 229 -4.42 5.99 8.49
CA LYS A 229 -4.19 4.54 8.59
C LYS A 229 -4.65 3.97 9.93
N THR A 230 -4.56 4.76 11.00
CA THR A 230 -4.96 4.31 12.35
C THR A 230 -6.46 4.21 12.56
N LYS A 231 -7.27 4.60 11.57
CA LYS A 231 -8.74 4.52 11.61
C LYS A 231 -9.28 3.12 11.31
N PHE A 232 -8.46 2.22 10.77
CA PHE A 232 -8.88 0.88 10.38
C PHE A 232 -8.52 -0.13 11.48
N LEU A 233 -9.44 -0.33 12.42
CA LEU A 233 -9.22 -1.20 13.58
C LEU A 233 -10.05 -2.50 13.49
N PRO A 234 -9.55 -3.60 14.07
CA PRO A 234 -8.26 -3.74 14.74
C PRO A 234 -7.08 -3.80 13.76
N GLN A 235 -5.93 -3.28 14.18
CA GLN A 235 -4.68 -3.34 13.43
C GLN A 235 -3.52 -3.72 14.35
N GLU A 236 -2.44 -4.19 13.75
CA GLU A 236 -1.17 -4.48 14.41
C GLU A 236 -0.08 -3.54 13.90
N HIS A 237 0.81 -3.17 14.80
CA HIS A 237 1.98 -2.32 14.56
C HIS A 237 3.23 -3.17 14.78
N LEU A 238 4.21 -3.04 13.90
CA LEU A 238 5.49 -3.71 14.06
C LEU A 238 6.37 -2.95 15.06
N MET A 239 6.49 -3.49 16.26
CA MET A 239 7.29 -2.98 17.38
C MET A 239 8.60 -3.79 17.53
N ALA A 240 9.42 -3.46 18.53
CA ALA A 240 10.73 -4.10 18.72
C ALA A 240 10.64 -5.62 18.98
N GLN A 241 9.58 -6.05 19.65
CA GLN A 241 9.26 -7.43 20.00
C GLN A 241 8.43 -8.16 18.93
N GLY A 242 8.10 -7.49 17.83
CA GLY A 242 7.29 -8.04 16.74
C GLY A 242 5.96 -7.30 16.55
N TRP A 243 5.01 -7.97 15.90
CA TRP A 243 3.69 -7.41 15.62
C TRP A 243 2.84 -7.38 16.88
N GLU A 244 2.33 -6.19 17.23
CA GLU A 244 1.52 -5.97 18.43
C GLU A 244 0.21 -5.27 18.09
N ARG A 245 -0.85 -5.59 18.84
CA ARG A 245 -2.15 -4.97 18.65
C ARG A 245 -2.11 -3.50 19.03
N TYR A 246 -2.56 -2.64 18.12
CA TYR A 246 -2.64 -1.21 18.36
C TYR A 246 -3.86 -0.89 19.22
N THR A 247 -3.64 -0.29 20.40
CA THR A 247 -4.69 0.02 21.39
C THR A 247 -5.31 1.40 21.21
N GLY A 248 -4.84 2.22 20.26
CA GLY A 248 -5.38 3.57 20.04
C GLY A 248 -4.83 4.64 20.99
N GLU A 249 -4.14 4.23 22.05
CA GLU A 249 -3.45 5.11 22.99
C GLU A 249 -2.00 5.26 22.53
N GLY A 250 -1.61 6.48 22.18
CA GLY A 250 -0.18 6.79 22.08
C GLY A 250 0.43 6.53 23.45
N THR A 251 1.33 5.55 23.53
CA THR A 251 2.09 5.25 24.75
C THR A 251 2.82 6.51 25.21
N VAL A 252 2.20 7.22 26.16
CA VAL A 252 2.88 8.01 27.16
C VAL A 252 3.41 6.99 28.16
N THR A 253 4.62 6.54 27.93
CA THR A 253 5.48 6.04 29.00
C THR A 253 6.82 6.72 28.77
N GLU A 254 6.91 7.97 29.21
CA GLU A 254 8.14 8.42 29.85
C GLU A 254 8.28 7.53 31.09
N SER A 255 9.20 6.58 31.02
CA SER A 255 9.71 5.92 32.21
C SER A 255 10.97 6.68 32.63
N ASP A 256 10.92 7.15 33.87
CA ASP A 256 11.94 7.86 34.66
C ASP A 256 13.41 7.48 34.39
#